data_AF-A0A7Y1VZH6-F1
#
_entry.id   AF-A0A7Y1VZH6-F1
#
_cell.length_a   1.000
_cell.length_b   1.000
_cell.length_c   1.000
_cell.angle_alpha   90.00
_cell.angle_beta   90.00
_cell.angle_gamma   90.00
#
_symmetry.space_group_name_H-M   'P 1'
#
loop_
_entity.id
_entity.type
_entity.pdbx_description
1 polymer ?
#
loop_
_entity_poly.entity_id
_entity_poly.type
_entity_poly.pdbx_seq_one_letter_code
_entity_poly.pdbx_strand_id
1 'polypeptide(L)'
;MKSSKILLILLTVTFFMSGCVKEDDIRSRDRDRGPRSGGIESSTPDFVSADDIDAQMSSFLDATNTQLASEGKDYRAVMVEYQTIAQGSEEAGRTVFFSNVGNKQLGFDFVPFDARRGGWSGPVTGSDDDIIYSVDQVDATSNNGVPGAQTTAAIDQAMSTWDAANCSDLPIAKGSDFGLDLGVVADIFGLGGSPFITADLMHAGWGDINFVGNVIAATFTFGFTDINGNFTDIDNNGQLDCAFREIYYDPNWAWAINPNNNDIDIETVALHEAGHGLSQGHFGKLHRTDSNGKFHFSPRAVMNAGYTGVQQGLAGTDNSGHCSLWGNWPQN
;
A
#
# COMPACT_ATOMS: atom_id res chain seq x y z
N MET A 1 17.33 21.15 55.30
CA MET A 1 16.59 20.10 54.58
C MET A 1 15.71 20.77 53.54
N LYS A 2 16.13 20.82 52.28
CA LYS A 2 15.30 21.26 51.14
C LYS A 2 15.24 20.08 50.17
N SER A 3 14.07 19.49 50.05
CA SER A 3 13.79 18.32 49.20
C SER A 3 13.47 18.80 47.79
N SER A 4 14.43 18.69 46.87
CA SER A 4 14.16 18.83 45.44
C SER A 4 13.50 17.56 44.92
N LYS A 5 12.22 17.64 44.55
CA LYS A 5 11.55 16.59 43.79
C LYS A 5 12.00 16.71 42.33
N ILE A 6 12.79 15.75 41.87
CA ILE A 6 13.10 15.54 40.46
C ILE A 6 11.85 14.94 39.83
N LEU A 7 11.20 15.72 38.95
CA LEU A 7 10.11 15.25 38.11
C LEU A 7 10.75 14.50 36.93
N LEU A 8 10.72 13.18 36.99
CA LEU A 8 11.13 12.31 35.89
C LEU A 8 9.99 12.30 34.86
N ILE A 9 10.13 13.08 33.79
CA ILE A 9 9.24 12.98 32.62
C ILE A 9 9.63 11.69 31.92
N LEU A 10 8.80 10.65 32.06
CA LEU A 10 8.88 9.46 31.23
C LEU A 10 8.49 9.88 29.81
N LEU A 11 9.47 10.02 28.92
CA LEU A 11 9.21 10.15 27.50
C LEU A 11 8.83 8.75 27.00
N THR A 12 7.54 8.52 26.79
CA THR A 12 7.09 7.34 26.06
C THR A 12 7.52 7.52 24.61
N VAL A 13 8.60 6.88 24.22
CA VAL A 13 9.05 6.84 22.83
C VAL A 13 8.15 5.84 22.11
N THR A 14 7.10 6.33 21.47
CA THR A 14 6.30 5.51 20.54
C THR A 14 7.09 5.39 19.25
N PHE A 15 7.55 4.17 18.97
CA PHE A 15 8.35 3.84 17.80
C PHE A 15 7.45 3.25 16.70
N PHE A 16 7.76 3.64 15.46
CA PHE A 16 7.29 3.11 14.17
C PHE A 16 5.96 3.65 13.62
N MET A 17 6.05 4.64 12.72
CA MET A 17 5.20 4.66 11.53
C MET A 17 5.89 3.80 10.46
N SER A 18 5.52 2.54 10.39
CA SER A 18 5.71 1.72 9.20
C SER A 18 4.39 1.78 8.45
N GLY A 19 4.36 2.30 7.21
CA GLY A 19 3.14 2.33 6.38
C GLY A 19 2.77 0.95 5.82
N CYS A 20 2.99 -0.10 6.61
CA CYS A 20 2.98 -1.50 6.22
C CYS A 20 2.56 -2.36 7.42
N VAL A 21 1.56 -3.21 7.22
CA VAL A 21 1.13 -4.25 8.18
C VAL A 21 1.24 -5.61 7.49
N LYS A 22 1.98 -6.55 8.10
CA LYS A 22 2.19 -7.92 7.61
C LYS A 22 1.57 -8.94 8.56
N GLU A 23 1.06 -10.06 8.02
CA GLU A 23 0.44 -11.14 8.82
C GLU A 23 1.36 -11.67 9.95
N ASP A 24 2.65 -11.86 9.69
CA ASP A 24 3.58 -12.44 10.68
C ASP A 24 3.88 -11.49 11.86
N ASP A 25 3.80 -10.17 11.64
CA ASP A 25 3.96 -9.19 12.72
C ASP A 25 2.76 -9.24 13.70
N ILE A 26 1.57 -9.65 13.23
CA ILE A 26 0.34 -9.80 14.02
C ILE A 26 0.51 -10.91 15.07
N ARG A 27 1.01 -12.08 14.66
CA ARG A 27 1.16 -13.26 15.55
C ARG A 27 2.20 -13.09 16.65
N SER A 28 3.10 -12.12 16.51
CA SER A 28 4.09 -11.77 17.52
C SER A 28 3.55 -10.81 18.59
N ARG A 29 2.74 -9.82 18.18
CA ARG A 29 2.24 -8.74 19.05
C ARG A 29 1.07 -9.17 19.93
N ASP A 30 0.26 -10.12 19.50
CA ASP A 30 -0.90 -10.58 20.26
C ASP A 30 -0.53 -11.41 21.51
N ARG A 31 0.73 -11.87 21.59
CA ARG A 31 1.25 -12.59 22.77
C ARG A 31 1.64 -11.67 23.93
N ASP A 32 1.77 -10.37 23.69
CA ASP A 32 2.27 -9.39 24.68
C ASP A 32 1.19 -8.45 25.25
N ARG A 33 -0.08 -8.56 24.82
CA ARG A 33 -1.17 -7.70 25.31
C ARG A 33 -1.84 -8.25 26.57
N GLY A 34 -1.35 -7.83 27.75
CA GLY A 34 -2.08 -7.98 29.03
C GLY A 34 -3.32 -7.08 29.12
N PRO A 35 -4.27 -7.34 30.03
CA PRO A 35 -5.55 -6.63 30.10
C PRO A 35 -5.38 -5.17 30.53
N ARG A 36 -5.88 -4.22 29.72
CA ARG A 36 -5.87 -2.78 30.04
C ARG A 36 -7.09 -2.42 30.92
N SER A 37 -6.82 -1.95 32.14
CA SER A 37 -7.82 -1.39 33.06
C SER A 37 -8.19 0.04 32.68
N GLY A 38 -9.49 0.33 32.60
CA GLY A 38 -10.04 1.62 32.20
C GLY A 38 -9.75 2.77 33.16
N GLY A 39 -9.41 3.92 32.57
CA GLY A 39 -9.39 5.23 33.21
C GLY A 39 -9.79 6.28 32.18
N ILE A 40 -10.85 7.03 32.47
CA ILE A 40 -11.39 8.12 31.65
C ILE A 40 -10.56 9.37 31.95
N GLU A 41 -9.97 10.03 30.95
CA GLU A 41 -9.85 11.50 30.92
C GLU A 41 -9.34 12.07 29.58
N SER A 42 -9.88 13.25 29.25
CA SER A 42 -9.39 14.31 28.36
C SER A 42 -9.67 14.22 26.85
N SER A 43 -10.65 15.02 26.43
CA SER A 43 -11.05 15.35 25.06
C SER A 43 -10.01 16.22 24.32
N THR A 44 -8.94 15.60 23.83
CA THR A 44 -8.27 16.04 22.61
C THR A 44 -9.05 15.53 21.39
N PRO A 45 -8.99 16.16 20.20
CA PRO A 45 -9.47 15.51 18.98
C PRO A 45 -8.79 14.14 18.91
N ASP A 46 -9.56 13.06 18.78
CA ASP A 46 -9.03 11.70 18.77
C ASP A 46 -8.07 11.59 17.57
N PHE A 47 -6.78 11.77 17.83
CA PHE A 47 -5.73 11.36 16.91
C PHE A 47 -5.76 9.84 16.90
N VAL A 48 -6.32 9.28 15.83
CA VAL A 48 -6.18 7.85 15.53
C VAL A 48 -4.68 7.54 15.52
N SER A 49 -4.26 6.64 16.39
CA SER A 49 -2.87 6.27 16.56
C SER A 49 -2.43 5.31 15.45
N ALA A 50 -1.11 5.15 15.24
CA ALA A 50 -0.60 4.11 14.36
C ALA A 50 -1.10 2.71 14.79
N ASP A 51 -1.30 2.49 16.10
CA ASP A 51 -1.86 1.24 16.63
C ASP A 51 -3.30 0.98 16.14
N ASP A 52 -4.10 2.03 15.93
CA ASP A 52 -5.48 1.91 15.46
C ASP A 52 -5.53 1.61 13.96
N ILE A 53 -4.62 2.22 13.17
CA ILE A 53 -4.44 1.88 11.75
C ILE A 53 -4.00 0.42 11.63
N ASP A 54 -2.96 0.01 12.37
CA ASP A 54 -2.47 -1.36 12.40
C ASP A 54 -3.58 -2.36 12.76
N ALA A 55 -4.42 -2.01 13.74
CA ALA A 55 -5.54 -2.84 14.15
C ALA A 55 -6.60 -2.99 13.05
N GLN A 56 -6.95 -1.90 12.34
CA GLN A 56 -7.88 -1.96 11.22
C GLN A 56 -7.34 -2.85 10.10
N MET A 57 -6.10 -2.63 9.67
CA MET A 57 -5.49 -3.41 8.57
C MET A 57 -5.36 -4.88 8.94
N SER A 58 -4.96 -5.18 10.18
CA SER A 58 -4.91 -6.55 10.69
C SER A 58 -6.29 -7.21 10.64
N SER A 59 -7.34 -6.49 11.05
CA SER A 59 -8.71 -6.99 10.98
C SER A 59 -9.17 -7.27 9.54
N PHE A 60 -8.76 -6.43 8.57
CA PHE A 60 -9.04 -6.69 7.16
C PHE A 60 -8.35 -7.98 6.69
N LEU A 61 -7.05 -8.13 6.98
CA LEU A 61 -6.30 -9.33 6.59
C LEU A 61 -6.89 -10.61 7.20
N ASP A 62 -7.19 -10.61 8.50
CA ASP A 62 -7.71 -11.79 9.20
C ASP A 62 -9.10 -12.23 8.70
N ALA A 63 -10.01 -11.27 8.50
CA ALA A 63 -11.36 -11.56 8.01
C ALA A 63 -11.31 -12.05 6.56
N THR A 64 -10.54 -11.37 5.70
CA THR A 64 -10.32 -11.78 4.31
C THR A 64 -9.76 -13.20 4.24
N ASN A 65 -8.70 -13.49 4.99
CA ASN A 65 -8.11 -14.83 5.02
C ASN A 65 -9.06 -15.90 5.56
N THR A 66 -9.89 -15.56 6.54
CA THR A 66 -10.91 -16.49 7.05
C THR A 66 -11.91 -16.85 5.96
N GLN A 67 -12.40 -15.87 5.20
CA GLN A 67 -13.34 -16.09 4.12
C GLN A 67 -12.71 -16.87 2.96
N LEU A 68 -11.53 -16.45 2.49
CA LEU A 68 -10.79 -17.13 1.41
C LEU A 68 -10.49 -18.59 1.75
N ALA A 69 -10.08 -18.88 2.99
CA ALA A 69 -9.86 -20.25 3.44
C ALA A 69 -11.15 -21.08 3.45
N SER A 70 -12.28 -20.48 3.84
CA SER A 70 -13.59 -21.15 3.82
C SER A 70 -14.07 -21.50 2.40
N GLU A 71 -13.66 -20.70 1.42
CA GLU A 71 -13.92 -20.91 0.00
C GLU A 71 -12.90 -21.84 -0.67
N GLY A 72 -11.86 -22.27 0.06
CA GLY A 72 -10.82 -23.15 -0.46
C GLY A 72 -9.94 -22.47 -1.51
N LYS A 73 -9.75 -21.15 -1.43
CA LYS A 73 -8.83 -20.42 -2.31
C LYS A 73 -7.39 -20.81 -2.03
N ASP A 74 -6.59 -20.81 -3.07
CA ASP A 74 -5.15 -21.11 -3.06
C ASP A 74 -4.30 -19.85 -2.93
N TYR A 75 -4.86 -18.76 -2.40
CA TYR A 75 -4.16 -17.52 -2.10
C TYR A 75 -4.70 -16.89 -0.82
N ARG A 76 -3.90 -16.02 -0.21
CA ARG A 76 -4.18 -15.35 1.07
C ARG A 76 -3.76 -13.89 1.01
N ALA A 77 -4.50 -13.00 1.66
CA ALA A 77 -4.08 -11.62 1.88
C ALA A 77 -2.95 -11.59 2.92
N VAL A 78 -1.78 -11.06 2.55
CA VAL A 78 -0.55 -11.21 3.35
C VAL A 78 -0.09 -9.91 3.97
N MET A 79 -0.39 -8.79 3.32
CA MET A 79 0.01 -7.47 3.75
C MET A 79 -0.85 -6.38 3.13
N VAL A 80 -0.86 -5.24 3.81
CA VAL A 80 -1.42 -3.99 3.34
C VAL A 80 -0.34 -2.93 3.46
N GLU A 81 0.05 -2.36 2.32
CA GLU A 81 0.83 -1.12 2.28
C GLU A 81 -0.13 0.05 2.19
N TYR A 82 0.16 1.17 2.84
CA TYR A 82 -0.72 2.34 2.80
C TYR A 82 0.04 3.66 2.84
N GLN A 83 -0.41 4.63 2.03
CA GLN A 83 0.09 5.99 2.10
C GLN A 83 -0.71 6.82 3.10
N THR A 84 -0.03 7.63 3.92
CA THR A 84 -0.70 8.56 4.84
C THR A 84 -0.43 10.03 4.50
N ILE A 85 -1.20 10.95 5.07
CA ILE A 85 -0.71 12.32 5.23
C ILE A 85 0.47 12.28 6.21
N ALA A 86 1.55 12.99 5.87
CA ALA A 86 2.75 13.02 6.68
C ALA A 86 2.46 13.59 8.08
N GLN A 87 2.60 12.77 9.13
CA GLN A 87 2.40 13.16 10.52
C GLN A 87 3.68 13.04 11.34
N GLY A 88 4.02 14.09 12.06
CA GLY A 88 5.30 14.21 12.74
C GLY A 88 5.29 13.63 14.16
N SER A 89 6.35 12.91 14.54
CA SER A 89 6.72 12.60 15.91
C SER A 89 7.94 13.44 16.34
N GLU A 90 8.02 13.83 17.62
CA GLU A 90 9.17 14.59 18.13
C GLU A 90 10.35 13.66 18.47
N GLU A 91 11.51 13.95 17.88
CA GLU A 91 12.77 13.25 18.09
C GLU A 91 13.93 14.25 18.25
N ALA A 92 14.41 14.46 19.48
CA ALA A 92 15.68 15.13 19.79
C ALA A 92 15.98 16.41 18.95
N GLY A 93 15.06 17.37 18.95
CA GLY A 93 15.18 18.65 18.23
C GLY A 93 14.87 18.57 16.73
N ARG A 94 14.23 17.48 16.31
CA ARG A 94 13.65 17.29 14.99
C ARG A 94 12.25 16.70 15.14
N THR A 95 11.38 17.00 14.19
CA THR A 95 10.11 16.27 14.01
C THR A 95 10.28 15.28 12.85
N VAL A 96 10.13 13.98 13.07
CA VAL A 96 10.22 12.96 12.00
C VAL A 96 8.82 12.58 11.53
N PHE A 97 8.56 12.67 10.24
CA PHE A 97 7.24 12.36 9.67
C PHE A 97 7.14 10.92 9.15
N PHE A 98 8.23 10.40 8.61
CA PHE A 98 8.39 9.00 8.23
C PHE A 98 9.88 8.68 8.11
N SER A 99 10.23 7.40 8.28
CA SER A 99 11.62 6.94 8.21
C SER A 99 11.69 5.47 7.82
N ASN A 100 11.66 5.20 6.52
CA ASN A 100 11.73 3.85 5.94
C ASN A 100 13.12 3.64 5.33
N VAL A 101 13.95 2.85 6.01
CA VAL A 101 15.38 2.61 5.64
C VAL A 101 15.65 1.18 5.16
N GLY A 102 14.59 0.46 4.75
CA GLY A 102 14.67 -0.91 4.25
C GLY A 102 15.28 -1.04 2.85
N ASN A 103 15.20 -2.24 2.28
CA ASN A 103 15.70 -2.58 0.94
C ASN A 103 14.79 -2.11 -0.21
N LYS A 104 13.68 -1.42 0.08
CA LYS A 104 12.71 -0.86 -0.88
C LYS A 104 11.85 -1.90 -1.61
N GLN A 105 11.86 -3.15 -1.16
CA GLN A 105 11.18 -4.26 -1.82
C GLN A 105 10.17 -4.89 -0.86
N LEU A 106 9.04 -5.32 -1.42
CA LEU A 106 8.11 -6.21 -0.73
C LEU A 106 8.65 -7.66 -0.78
N GLY A 107 8.02 -8.55 -0.02
CA GLY A 107 8.43 -9.96 0.05
C GLY A 107 7.67 -10.90 -0.89
N PHE A 108 6.82 -10.34 -1.77
CA PHE A 108 6.00 -11.09 -2.71
C PHE A 108 6.15 -10.48 -4.09
N ASP A 109 6.51 -11.29 -5.09
CA ASP A 109 6.77 -10.85 -6.45
C ASP A 109 5.95 -11.66 -7.45
N PHE A 110 5.54 -11.02 -8.54
CA PHE A 110 4.93 -11.75 -9.64
C PHE A 110 5.98 -12.62 -10.31
N VAL A 111 5.58 -13.85 -10.63
CA VAL A 111 6.42 -14.77 -11.39
C VAL A 111 6.03 -14.69 -12.87
N PRO A 112 7.01 -14.55 -13.79
CA PRO A 112 6.74 -14.56 -15.22
C PRO A 112 6.16 -15.90 -15.64
N PHE A 113 5.16 -15.87 -16.53
CA PHE A 113 4.53 -17.07 -17.07
C PHE A 113 3.88 -18.03 -16.07
N ASP A 114 3.57 -17.54 -14.88
CA ASP A 114 2.83 -18.31 -13.89
C ASP A 114 1.37 -18.48 -14.30
N ALA A 115 1.05 -19.68 -14.79
CA ALA A 115 -0.29 -20.05 -15.23
C ALA A 115 -1.38 -19.89 -14.14
N ARG A 116 -1.01 -19.76 -12.86
CA ARG A 116 -1.96 -19.49 -11.77
C ARG A 116 -2.51 -18.06 -11.79
N ARG A 117 -1.83 -17.11 -12.45
CA ARG A 117 -2.25 -15.69 -12.61
C ARG A 117 -3.36 -15.54 -13.66
N GLY A 118 -4.41 -16.36 -13.58
CA GLY A 118 -5.62 -16.23 -14.42
C GLY A 118 -5.43 -16.38 -15.94
N GLY A 119 -4.26 -16.83 -16.40
CA GLY A 119 -3.91 -16.91 -17.81
C GLY A 119 -3.47 -15.58 -18.44
N TRP A 120 -3.28 -14.52 -17.64
CA TRP A 120 -2.83 -13.20 -18.11
C TRP A 120 -1.35 -13.17 -18.42
N SER A 121 -0.55 -13.88 -17.62
CA SER A 121 0.90 -13.96 -17.82
C SER A 121 1.31 -14.96 -18.90
N GLY A 122 0.40 -15.39 -19.79
CA GLY A 122 0.72 -16.26 -20.93
C GLY A 122 1.38 -17.61 -20.58
N PRO A 123 1.79 -18.40 -21.61
CA PRO A 123 2.58 -19.62 -21.40
C PRO A 123 4.08 -19.33 -21.27
N VAL A 124 4.83 -20.21 -20.59
CA VAL A 124 6.30 -20.13 -20.33
C VAL A 124 7.18 -19.90 -21.56
N THR A 125 6.65 -20.13 -22.76
CA THR A 125 7.36 -19.96 -24.03
C THR A 125 6.72 -18.91 -24.94
N GLY A 126 5.78 -18.12 -24.41
CA GLY A 126 5.03 -17.10 -25.13
C GLY A 126 5.64 -15.70 -25.02
N SER A 127 5.08 -14.76 -25.77
CA SER A 127 5.39 -13.33 -25.70
C SER A 127 4.60 -12.58 -24.63
N ASP A 128 3.66 -13.26 -23.99
CA ASP A 128 2.63 -12.62 -23.17
C ASP A 128 3.05 -12.75 -21.70
N ASP A 129 4.10 -12.04 -21.29
CA ASP A 129 4.60 -11.95 -19.90
C ASP A 129 4.11 -10.68 -19.19
N ASP A 130 3.07 -10.04 -19.71
CA ASP A 130 2.61 -8.77 -19.20
C ASP A 130 2.14 -8.86 -17.73
N ILE A 131 2.37 -7.78 -16.99
CA ILE A 131 1.57 -7.45 -15.83
C ILE A 131 0.30 -6.76 -16.32
N ILE A 132 -0.84 -7.38 -16.06
CA ILE A 132 -2.12 -6.81 -16.43
C ILE A 132 -2.66 -5.99 -15.26
N TYR A 133 -3.12 -4.77 -15.54
CA TYR A 133 -3.88 -3.98 -14.59
C TYR A 133 -5.31 -3.72 -15.07
N SER A 134 -6.22 -3.56 -14.13
CA SER A 134 -7.61 -3.16 -14.40
C SER A 134 -8.01 -1.99 -13.51
N VAL A 135 -8.96 -1.20 -13.99
CA VAL A 135 -9.50 -0.05 -13.26
C VAL A 135 -10.99 -0.23 -13.17
N ASP A 136 -11.51 -0.25 -11.96
CA ASP A 136 -12.95 -0.30 -11.71
C ASP A 136 -13.64 0.86 -12.42
N GLN A 137 -14.61 0.55 -13.28
CA GLN A 137 -15.43 1.53 -13.99
C GLN A 137 -16.82 1.75 -13.36
N VAL A 138 -17.25 0.85 -12.48
CA VAL A 138 -18.49 0.98 -11.69
C VAL A 138 -18.31 2.06 -10.63
N ASP A 139 -17.22 2.00 -9.87
CA ASP A 139 -16.89 2.93 -8.79
C ASP A 139 -15.74 3.88 -9.13
N ALA A 140 -15.58 4.20 -10.41
CA ALA A 140 -14.52 5.08 -10.90
C ALA A 140 -14.63 6.56 -10.46
N THR A 141 -15.83 7.02 -10.11
CA THR A 141 -16.04 8.44 -9.74
C THR A 141 -15.71 8.64 -8.27
N SER A 142 -14.71 9.49 -7.99
CA SER A 142 -14.37 9.83 -6.60
C SER A 142 -15.58 10.36 -5.81
N ASN A 143 -15.56 10.16 -4.49
CA ASN A 143 -16.53 10.66 -3.52
C ASN A 143 -16.92 12.15 -3.69
N ASN A 144 -15.97 13.02 -4.09
CA ASN A 144 -16.17 14.45 -4.26
C ASN A 144 -16.46 14.86 -5.72
N GLY A 145 -16.69 13.88 -6.60
CA GLY A 145 -17.28 14.07 -7.92
C GLY A 145 -16.29 14.25 -9.07
N VAL A 146 -14.99 13.94 -8.90
CA VAL A 146 -14.07 13.82 -10.04
C VAL A 146 -14.56 12.68 -10.95
N PRO A 147 -14.89 12.95 -12.23
CA PRO A 147 -15.51 11.96 -13.11
C PRO A 147 -14.63 10.74 -13.35
N GLY A 148 -15.25 9.55 -13.48
CA GLY A 148 -14.55 8.29 -13.73
C GLY A 148 -13.57 8.28 -14.91
N ALA A 149 -13.89 9.01 -15.99
CA ALA A 149 -12.98 9.14 -17.13
C ALA A 149 -11.67 9.88 -16.77
N GLN A 150 -11.72 10.82 -15.83
CA GLN A 150 -10.55 11.57 -15.39
C GLN A 150 -9.71 10.79 -14.38
N THR A 151 -10.35 10.10 -13.42
CA THR A 151 -9.66 9.24 -12.47
C THR A 151 -8.98 8.08 -13.20
N THR A 152 -9.68 7.44 -14.14
CA THR A 152 -9.12 6.37 -14.98
C THR A 152 -7.94 6.86 -15.81
N ALA A 153 -8.04 8.03 -16.45
CA ALA A 153 -6.92 8.58 -17.21
C ALA A 153 -5.69 8.88 -16.35
N ALA A 154 -5.89 9.32 -15.10
CA ALA A 154 -4.80 9.54 -14.15
C ALA A 154 -4.16 8.23 -13.68
N ILE A 155 -4.95 7.18 -13.46
CA ILE A 155 -4.42 5.84 -13.17
C ILE A 155 -3.64 5.29 -14.37
N ASP A 156 -4.16 5.44 -15.60
CA ASP A 156 -3.48 4.99 -16.82
C ASP A 156 -2.13 5.72 -17.01
N GLN A 157 -2.04 7.01 -16.67
CA GLN A 157 -0.79 7.78 -16.68
C GLN A 157 0.21 7.27 -15.63
N ALA A 158 -0.26 6.94 -14.43
CA ALA A 158 0.57 6.36 -13.39
C ALA A 158 1.15 5.00 -13.82
N MET A 159 0.32 4.13 -14.41
CA MET A 159 0.77 2.83 -14.93
C MET A 159 1.75 2.98 -16.09
N SER A 160 1.46 3.90 -17.02
CA SER A 160 2.36 4.25 -18.13
C SER A 160 3.72 4.79 -17.64
N THR A 161 3.73 5.51 -16.53
CA THR A 161 4.97 6.02 -15.93
C THR A 161 5.87 4.89 -15.41
N TRP A 162 5.29 3.83 -14.84
CA TRP A 162 6.03 2.63 -14.45
C TRP A 162 6.47 1.79 -15.67
N ASP A 163 5.60 1.63 -16.66
CA ASP A 163 5.89 0.91 -17.91
C ASP A 163 7.06 1.56 -18.68
N ALA A 164 7.13 2.90 -18.66
CA ALA A 164 8.20 3.67 -19.29
C ALA A 164 9.55 3.63 -18.53
N ALA A 165 9.67 2.86 -17.45
CA ALA A 165 10.91 2.73 -16.69
C ALA A 165 11.97 1.95 -17.50
N ASN A 166 12.86 2.67 -18.19
CA ASN A 166 13.89 2.14 -19.12
C ASN A 166 14.85 1.06 -18.58
N CYS A 167 14.79 0.70 -17.31
CA CYS A 167 15.69 -0.28 -16.70
C CYS A 167 15.07 -1.66 -16.52
N SER A 168 13.82 -1.82 -16.94
CA SER A 168 13.04 -3.04 -16.87
C SER A 168 12.40 -3.25 -18.23
N ASP A 169 12.33 -4.51 -18.65
CA ASP A 169 11.53 -4.94 -19.80
C ASP A 169 10.17 -5.51 -19.33
N LEU A 170 9.75 -5.24 -18.08
CA LEU A 170 8.45 -5.62 -17.53
C LEU A 170 7.32 -4.92 -18.30
N PRO A 171 6.56 -5.64 -19.13
CA PRO A 171 5.48 -5.03 -19.87
C PRO A 171 4.28 -4.84 -18.95
N ILE A 172 3.69 -3.64 -18.96
CA ILE A 172 2.49 -3.33 -18.19
C ILE A 172 1.36 -2.96 -19.13
N ALA A 173 0.30 -3.75 -19.15
CA ALA A 173 -0.82 -3.57 -20.07
C ALA A 173 -2.16 -3.45 -19.33
N LYS A 174 -3.05 -2.63 -19.90
CA LYS A 174 -4.41 -2.48 -19.39
C LYS A 174 -5.28 -3.65 -19.86
N GLY A 175 -5.90 -4.34 -18.91
CA GLY A 175 -6.90 -5.36 -19.15
C GLY A 175 -8.21 -4.78 -19.69
N SER A 176 -9.09 -5.66 -20.15
CA SER A 176 -10.44 -5.25 -20.56
C SER A 176 -11.28 -4.87 -19.34
N ASP A 177 -12.10 -3.84 -19.50
CA ASP A 177 -13.20 -3.58 -18.56
C ASP A 177 -14.35 -4.56 -18.84
N PHE A 178 -14.77 -5.27 -17.80
CA PHE A 178 -15.86 -6.24 -17.85
C PHE A 178 -17.17 -5.69 -17.27
N GLY A 179 -17.22 -4.42 -16.87
CA GLY A 179 -18.37 -3.82 -16.20
C GLY A 179 -18.64 -4.44 -14.82
N LEU A 180 -17.59 -4.94 -14.18
CA LEU A 180 -17.63 -5.51 -12.84
C LEU A 180 -17.13 -4.46 -11.84
N ASP A 181 -17.78 -4.46 -10.69
CA ASP A 181 -17.29 -3.82 -9.48
C ASP A 181 -16.15 -4.68 -8.92
N LEU A 182 -14.94 -4.14 -8.81
CA LEU A 182 -13.71 -4.86 -8.53
C LEU A 182 -13.36 -4.73 -7.05
N GLY A 183 -12.89 -5.82 -6.45
CA GLY A 183 -12.37 -5.78 -5.09
C GLY A 183 -12.89 -6.92 -4.24
N VAL A 184 -12.05 -7.92 -4.03
CA VAL A 184 -12.30 -9.07 -3.16
C VAL A 184 -12.38 -8.61 -1.71
N VAL A 185 -11.52 -7.69 -1.25
CA VAL A 185 -11.62 -7.17 0.12
C VAL A 185 -12.95 -6.44 0.32
N ALA A 186 -13.34 -5.56 -0.60
CA ALA A 186 -14.63 -4.85 -0.50
C ALA A 186 -15.83 -5.82 -0.47
N ASP A 187 -15.84 -6.83 -1.33
CA ASP A 187 -16.91 -7.84 -1.43
C ASP A 187 -17.07 -8.62 -0.12
N ILE A 188 -15.97 -9.08 0.46
CA ILE A 188 -15.95 -9.82 1.74
C ILE A 188 -16.57 -9.00 2.87
N PHE A 189 -16.39 -7.68 2.86
CA PHE A 189 -16.94 -6.77 3.85
C PHE A 189 -18.33 -6.23 3.50
N GLY A 190 -18.88 -6.59 2.34
CA GLY A 190 -20.19 -6.13 1.86
C GLY A 190 -20.24 -4.64 1.56
N LEU A 191 -19.12 -4.07 1.11
CA LEU A 191 -18.93 -2.64 0.87
C LEU A 191 -19.12 -2.23 -0.60
N GLY A 192 -19.29 -3.21 -1.50
CA GLY A 192 -19.08 -3.08 -2.93
C GLY A 192 -18.19 -4.22 -3.38
N GLY A 193 -17.61 -4.13 -4.57
CA GLY A 193 -16.68 -5.10 -5.11
C GLY A 193 -17.33 -6.39 -5.63
N SER A 194 -16.46 -7.32 -6.02
CA SER A 194 -16.85 -8.67 -6.41
C SER A 194 -15.73 -9.67 -6.14
N PRO A 195 -16.02 -10.98 -6.07
CA PRO A 195 -15.00 -12.00 -5.84
C PRO A 195 -14.18 -12.32 -7.09
N PHE A 196 -14.37 -11.56 -8.18
CA PHE A 196 -13.72 -11.82 -9.46
C PHE A 196 -12.38 -11.09 -9.53
N ILE A 197 -11.33 -11.84 -9.85
CA ILE A 197 -10.00 -11.30 -10.12
C ILE A 197 -9.85 -11.21 -11.63
N THR A 198 -9.62 -10.00 -12.15
CA THR A 198 -9.59 -9.73 -13.59
C THR A 198 -8.21 -9.33 -14.10
N ALA A 199 -7.25 -9.10 -13.20
CA ALA A 199 -5.92 -8.60 -13.50
C ALA A 199 -4.95 -8.88 -12.33
N ASP A 200 -3.65 -8.73 -12.57
CA ASP A 200 -2.63 -8.81 -11.52
C ASP A 200 -2.73 -7.65 -10.54
N LEU A 201 -3.04 -6.45 -11.05
CA LEU A 201 -3.29 -5.24 -10.28
C LEU A 201 -4.71 -4.76 -10.55
N MET A 202 -5.52 -4.65 -9.52
CA MET A 202 -6.88 -4.12 -9.61
C MET A 202 -6.94 -2.79 -8.86
N HIS A 203 -7.14 -1.69 -9.58
CA HIS A 203 -7.56 -0.43 -8.98
C HIS A 203 -9.06 -0.55 -8.68
N ALA A 204 -9.34 -0.96 -7.44
CA ALA A 204 -10.64 -1.47 -7.00
C ALA A 204 -11.68 -0.36 -6.78
N GLY A 205 -11.26 0.90 -6.62
CA GLY A 205 -12.20 2.02 -6.64
C GLY A 205 -12.04 2.98 -5.47
N TRP A 206 -12.99 3.91 -5.41
CA TRP A 206 -12.94 5.09 -4.54
C TRP A 206 -13.95 5.05 -3.39
N GLY A 207 -14.92 4.13 -3.41
CA GLY A 207 -16.10 4.17 -2.54
C GLY A 207 -16.11 3.15 -1.41
N ASP A 208 -15.28 2.12 -1.49
CA ASP A 208 -15.58 0.88 -0.79
C ASP A 208 -15.03 0.89 0.64
N ILE A 209 -13.75 1.24 0.80
CA ILE A 209 -13.06 1.12 2.08
C ILE A 209 -12.74 2.50 2.66
N ASN A 210 -13.39 2.79 3.79
CA ASN A 210 -13.01 3.88 4.68
C ASN A 210 -11.86 3.44 5.59
N PHE A 211 -10.69 4.07 5.47
CA PHE A 211 -9.59 3.79 6.36
C PHE A 211 -9.61 4.73 7.58
N VAL A 212 -9.13 4.22 8.71
CA VAL A 212 -9.00 5.05 9.91
C VAL A 212 -7.76 5.92 9.83
N GLY A 213 -7.81 7.05 10.52
CA GLY A 213 -6.66 7.93 10.67
C GLY A 213 -6.40 8.76 9.42
N ASN A 214 -5.15 8.80 8.97
CA ASN A 214 -4.73 9.67 7.87
C ASN A 214 -4.29 8.89 6.63
N VAL A 215 -4.76 7.65 6.51
CA VAL A 215 -4.55 6.81 5.33
C VAL A 215 -5.30 7.41 4.15
N ILE A 216 -4.65 7.48 3.00
CA ILE A 216 -5.17 8.11 1.77
C ILE A 216 -5.54 7.04 0.75
N ALA A 217 -4.73 6.00 0.67
CA ALA A 217 -4.96 4.82 -0.14
C ALA A 217 -4.18 3.64 0.45
N ALA A 218 -4.53 2.44 -0.01
CA ALA A 218 -3.86 1.22 0.41
C ALA A 218 -3.79 0.19 -0.72
N THR A 219 -2.71 -0.56 -0.74
CA THR A 219 -2.48 -1.70 -1.63
C THR A 219 -2.44 -2.99 -0.81
N PHE A 220 -3.43 -3.86 -1.04
CA PHE A 220 -3.48 -5.21 -0.50
C PHE A 220 -2.70 -6.16 -1.39
N THR A 221 -1.85 -7.00 -0.81
CA THR A 221 -1.15 -8.06 -1.53
C THR A 221 -1.69 -9.42 -1.18
N PHE A 222 -1.95 -10.23 -2.21
CA PHE A 222 -2.36 -11.62 -2.08
C PHE A 222 -1.23 -12.53 -2.57
N GLY A 223 -0.84 -13.51 -1.77
CA GLY A 223 0.21 -14.47 -2.09
C GLY A 223 -0.37 -15.86 -2.35
N PHE A 224 0.17 -16.58 -3.32
CA PHE A 224 -0.23 -17.97 -3.58
C PHE A 224 0.20 -18.90 -2.45
N THR A 225 -0.59 -19.92 -2.20
CA THR A 225 -0.34 -20.97 -1.21
C THR A 225 -0.42 -22.37 -1.81
N ASP A 226 0.36 -23.29 -1.25
CA ASP A 226 0.29 -24.71 -1.55
C ASP A 226 -0.92 -25.38 -0.86
N ILE A 227 -1.10 -26.67 -1.11
CA ILE A 227 -2.17 -27.49 -0.51
C ILE A 227 -2.10 -27.57 1.02
N ASN A 228 -0.95 -27.24 1.62
CA ASN A 228 -0.75 -27.23 3.06
C ASN A 228 -0.93 -25.81 3.65
N GLY A 229 -1.24 -24.81 2.83
CA GLY A 229 -1.40 -23.41 3.23
C GLY A 229 -0.08 -22.64 3.40
N ASN A 230 1.05 -23.18 2.93
CA ASN A 230 2.32 -22.46 2.92
C ASN A 230 2.42 -21.58 1.67
N PHE A 231 3.02 -20.39 1.78
CA PHE A 231 3.31 -19.59 0.59
C PHE A 231 4.28 -20.31 -0.35
N THR A 232 4.05 -20.15 -1.65
CA THR A 232 4.89 -20.75 -2.68
C THR A 232 6.00 -19.80 -3.13
N ASP A 233 7.08 -20.37 -3.65
CA ASP A 233 8.19 -19.72 -4.36
C ASP A 233 8.54 -20.70 -5.50
N ILE A 234 7.83 -20.61 -6.62
CA ILE A 234 7.89 -21.65 -7.67
C ILE A 234 9.13 -21.55 -8.54
N ASP A 235 9.70 -20.35 -8.70
CA ASP A 235 10.92 -20.11 -9.46
C ASP A 235 12.19 -20.23 -8.59
N ASN A 236 12.04 -20.32 -7.27
CA ASN A 236 13.11 -20.44 -6.27
C ASN A 236 14.04 -19.22 -6.25
N ASN A 237 13.49 -18.03 -6.51
CA ASN A 237 14.24 -16.78 -6.48
C ASN A 237 14.39 -16.21 -5.05
N GLY A 238 13.74 -16.84 -4.06
CA GLY A 238 13.77 -16.45 -2.64
C GLY A 238 12.72 -15.40 -2.27
N GLN A 239 11.84 -15.02 -3.19
CA GLN A 239 10.67 -14.19 -3.01
C GLN A 239 9.42 -15.06 -3.12
N LEU A 240 8.39 -14.72 -2.35
CA LEU A 240 7.15 -15.49 -2.39
C LEU A 240 6.29 -15.10 -3.61
N ASP A 241 5.50 -16.03 -4.12
CA ASP A 241 4.73 -15.79 -5.33
C ASP A 241 3.51 -14.90 -5.05
N CYS A 242 3.44 -13.76 -5.72
CA CYS A 242 2.29 -12.87 -5.71
C CYS A 242 1.17 -13.41 -6.62
N ALA A 243 -0.04 -13.52 -6.08
CA ALA A 243 -1.23 -13.89 -6.83
C ALA A 243 -1.84 -12.69 -7.56
N PHE A 244 -2.15 -11.63 -6.83
CA PHE A 244 -2.67 -10.36 -7.34
C PHE A 244 -2.61 -9.30 -6.24
N ARG A 245 -2.91 -8.05 -6.61
CA ARG A 245 -2.98 -6.90 -5.71
C ARG A 245 -4.23 -6.06 -5.96
N GLU A 246 -4.75 -5.48 -4.89
CA GLU A 246 -5.91 -4.59 -4.94
C GLU A 246 -5.54 -3.23 -4.36
N ILE A 247 -5.91 -2.18 -5.06
CA ILE A 247 -5.61 -0.79 -4.70
C ILE A 247 -6.94 -0.09 -4.43
N TYR A 248 -7.09 0.43 -3.21
CA TYR A 248 -8.26 1.18 -2.78
C TYR A 248 -7.88 2.61 -2.43
N TYR A 249 -8.74 3.55 -2.82
CA TYR A 249 -8.59 4.96 -2.54
C TYR A 249 -9.62 5.39 -1.50
N ASP A 250 -9.19 6.08 -0.45
CA ASP A 250 -10.07 6.41 0.67
C ASP A 250 -11.10 7.52 0.27
N PRO A 251 -12.42 7.26 0.41
CA PRO A 251 -13.48 8.22 0.10
C PRO A 251 -13.60 9.37 1.12
N ASN A 252 -12.73 9.50 2.12
CA ASN A 252 -12.77 10.62 3.07
C ASN A 252 -11.93 11.82 2.62
N TRP A 253 -11.10 11.66 1.58
CA TRP A 253 -10.28 12.76 1.05
C TRP A 253 -10.99 13.54 -0.05
N ALA A 254 -10.58 14.80 -0.19
CA ALA A 254 -10.91 15.59 -1.36
C ALA A 254 -9.91 15.26 -2.45
N TRP A 255 -10.38 14.57 -3.49
CA TRP A 255 -9.56 14.17 -4.63
C TRP A 255 -9.60 15.19 -5.76
N ALA A 256 -8.50 15.33 -6.48
CA ALA A 256 -8.40 16.26 -7.59
C ALA A 256 -7.38 15.79 -8.64
N ILE A 257 -7.46 16.39 -9.83
CA ILE A 257 -6.46 16.24 -10.88
C ILE A 257 -5.58 17.49 -10.87
N ASN A 258 -4.28 17.32 -10.65
CA ASN A 258 -3.29 18.40 -10.61
C ASN A 258 -3.70 19.58 -9.70
N PRO A 259 -4.07 19.34 -8.43
CA PRO A 259 -4.48 20.39 -7.52
C PRO A 259 -3.35 21.39 -7.25
N ASN A 260 -3.74 22.66 -7.13
CA ASN A 260 -2.88 23.73 -6.62
C ASN A 260 -3.23 24.13 -5.18
N ASN A 261 -4.11 23.36 -4.53
CA ASN A 261 -4.61 23.53 -3.18
C ASN A 261 -4.18 22.31 -2.33
N ASN A 262 -4.88 22.08 -1.22
CA ASN A 262 -4.59 20.96 -0.31
C ASN A 262 -5.31 19.65 -0.70
N ASP A 263 -6.00 19.61 -1.83
CA ASP A 263 -6.65 18.39 -2.30
C ASP A 263 -5.58 17.36 -2.71
N ILE A 264 -5.97 16.09 -2.68
CA ILE A 264 -5.08 14.97 -2.97
C ILE A 264 -5.07 14.71 -4.47
N ASP A 265 -3.88 14.71 -5.05
CA ASP A 265 -3.70 14.44 -6.46
C ASP A 265 -3.83 12.94 -6.76
N ILE A 266 -4.81 12.60 -7.60
CA ILE A 266 -5.15 11.22 -7.95
C ILE A 266 -3.97 10.50 -8.61
N GLU A 267 -3.30 11.13 -9.58
CA GLU A 267 -2.19 10.49 -10.31
C GLU A 267 -1.00 10.24 -9.39
N THR A 268 -0.69 11.18 -8.49
CA THR A 268 0.39 11.01 -7.49
C THR A 268 0.15 9.81 -6.59
N VAL A 269 -1.07 9.64 -6.07
CA VAL A 269 -1.41 8.50 -5.20
C VAL A 269 -1.49 7.21 -6.02
N ALA A 270 -2.11 7.22 -7.20
CA ALA A 270 -2.14 6.06 -8.07
C ALA A 270 -0.72 5.59 -8.46
N LEU A 271 0.21 6.51 -8.72
CA LEU A 271 1.60 6.19 -9.00
C LEU A 271 2.31 5.55 -7.80
N HIS A 272 2.02 6.02 -6.58
CA HIS A 272 2.51 5.42 -5.34
C HIS A 272 1.97 4.01 -5.12
N GLU A 273 0.65 3.84 -5.15
CA GLU A 273 0.02 2.54 -4.91
C GLU A 273 0.36 1.54 -6.02
N ALA A 274 0.45 1.97 -7.28
CA ALA A 274 0.97 1.13 -8.35
C ALA A 274 2.42 0.69 -8.10
N GLY A 275 3.23 1.51 -7.41
CA GLY A 275 4.56 1.10 -6.97
C GLY A 275 4.52 -0.09 -6.00
N HIS A 276 3.60 -0.08 -5.02
CA HIS A 276 3.32 -1.25 -4.18
C HIS A 276 2.76 -2.42 -5.00
N GLY A 277 1.87 -2.11 -5.95
CA GLY A 277 1.38 -2.98 -7.01
C GLY A 277 2.49 -3.73 -7.75
N LEU A 278 3.65 -3.09 -7.90
CA LEU A 278 4.85 -3.61 -8.56
C LEU A 278 5.96 -3.91 -7.55
N SER A 279 5.58 -4.38 -6.36
CA SER A 279 6.47 -4.89 -5.30
C SER A 279 7.46 -3.89 -4.68
N GLN A 280 7.28 -2.58 -4.86
CA GLN A 280 8.08 -1.62 -4.11
C GLN A 280 7.53 -1.41 -2.71
N GLY A 281 8.43 -1.41 -1.72
CA GLY A 281 8.12 -0.99 -0.36
C GLY A 281 8.39 0.50 -0.17
N HIS A 282 7.85 1.07 0.92
CA HIS A 282 8.21 2.44 1.28
C HIS A 282 9.70 2.61 1.52
N PHE A 283 10.20 3.79 1.16
CA PHE A 283 11.56 4.19 1.51
C PHE A 283 11.70 5.70 1.66
N GLY A 284 12.80 6.10 2.29
CA GLY A 284 13.17 7.48 2.50
C GLY A 284 12.76 8.00 3.87
N LYS A 285 13.12 9.25 4.11
CA LYS A 285 12.88 9.93 5.38
C LYS A 285 12.50 11.39 5.14
N LEU A 286 11.49 11.84 5.87
CA LEU A 286 11.17 13.26 6.02
C LEU A 286 11.30 13.66 7.48
N HIS A 287 12.04 14.72 7.74
CA HIS A 287 12.06 15.36 9.04
C HIS A 287 12.11 16.88 8.93
N ARG A 288 11.57 17.56 9.93
CA ARG A 288 11.70 19.00 10.14
C ARG A 288 12.72 19.25 11.24
N THR A 289 13.64 20.17 11.04
CA THR A 289 14.54 20.63 12.11
C THR A 289 13.80 21.67 12.97
N ASP A 290 13.60 21.43 14.26
CA ASP A 290 12.71 22.26 15.08
C ASP A 290 13.26 23.68 15.27
N SER A 291 14.58 23.83 15.35
CA SER A 291 15.24 25.12 15.59
C SER A 291 15.08 26.13 14.44
N ASN A 292 14.77 25.67 13.23
CA ASN A 292 14.64 26.55 12.06
C ASN A 292 13.41 26.24 11.18
N GLY A 293 12.61 25.24 11.56
CA GLY A 293 11.39 24.82 10.85
C GLY A 293 11.63 24.22 9.46
N LYS A 294 12.87 23.95 9.04
CA LYS A 294 13.17 23.46 7.69
C LYS A 294 12.90 21.97 7.56
N PHE A 295 12.26 21.59 6.45
CA PHE A 295 12.04 20.20 6.07
C PHE A 295 13.24 19.63 5.29
N HIS A 296 13.54 18.36 5.54
CA HIS A 296 14.66 17.63 4.98
C HIS A 296 14.21 16.25 4.52
N PHE A 297 14.35 16.01 3.23
CA PHE A 297 14.09 14.73 2.60
C PHE A 297 15.38 13.93 2.40
N SER A 298 15.29 12.61 2.49
CA SER A 298 16.42 11.70 2.23
C SER A 298 15.94 10.33 1.76
N PRO A 299 15.62 10.15 0.46
CA PRO A 299 15.29 11.16 -0.54
C PRO A 299 13.79 11.55 -0.49
N ARG A 300 13.39 12.53 -1.32
CA ARG A 300 11.99 12.71 -1.71
C ARG A 300 11.72 11.79 -2.89
N ALA A 301 10.67 10.99 -2.80
CA ALA A 301 10.39 9.92 -3.75
C ALA A 301 8.90 9.63 -3.80
N VAL A 302 8.44 9.01 -4.89
CA VAL A 302 7.04 8.59 -5.03
C VAL A 302 6.71 7.64 -3.88
N MET A 303 7.57 6.66 -3.59
CA MET A 303 7.35 5.65 -2.55
C MET A 303 7.65 6.12 -1.12
N ASN A 304 7.61 7.44 -0.85
CA ASN A 304 7.61 7.93 0.52
C ASN A 304 6.28 7.59 1.22
N ALA A 305 6.33 7.07 2.45
CA ALA A 305 5.12 6.67 3.20
C ALA A 305 4.13 7.81 3.47
N GLY A 306 4.61 9.06 3.41
CA GLY A 306 3.77 10.25 3.54
C GLY A 306 3.56 10.96 2.20
N TYR A 307 2.33 11.35 1.91
CA TYR A 307 2.01 12.27 0.80
C TYR A 307 2.64 13.64 1.02
N THR A 308 3.37 14.15 0.02
CA THR A 308 4.11 15.42 0.12
C THR A 308 3.79 16.40 -1.01
N GLY A 309 2.54 16.34 -1.51
CA GLY A 309 2.05 17.11 -2.65
C GLY A 309 2.32 16.41 -3.98
N VAL A 310 1.88 17.06 -5.07
CA VAL A 310 1.93 16.51 -6.44
C VAL A 310 3.33 16.00 -6.78
N GLN A 311 3.39 14.74 -7.20
CA GLN A 311 4.59 14.05 -7.66
C GLN A 311 4.21 12.91 -8.62
N GLN A 312 4.21 13.21 -9.91
CA GLN A 312 3.77 12.31 -10.99
C GLN A 312 4.95 11.76 -11.80
N GLY A 313 6.12 11.63 -11.17
CA GLY A 313 7.33 11.21 -11.87
C GLY A 313 8.27 10.47 -10.95
N LEU A 314 8.84 9.39 -11.49
CA LEU A 314 9.82 8.57 -10.79
C LEU A 314 11.15 9.33 -10.66
N ALA A 315 11.74 9.29 -9.47
CA ALA A 315 13.02 9.91 -9.22
C ALA A 315 13.99 8.90 -8.61
N GLY A 316 15.22 8.84 -9.14
CA GLY A 316 16.39 8.18 -8.56
C GLY A 316 16.15 6.85 -7.84
N THR A 317 15.68 6.92 -6.59
CA THR A 317 15.43 5.76 -5.73
C THR A 317 14.16 4.98 -6.12
N ASP A 318 13.13 5.62 -6.68
CA ASP A 318 11.95 4.94 -7.25
C ASP A 318 12.39 4.01 -8.38
N ASN A 319 13.13 4.57 -9.36
CA ASN A 319 13.72 3.78 -10.44
C ASN A 319 14.63 2.68 -9.87
N SER A 320 15.57 3.01 -8.97
CA SER A 320 16.47 1.99 -8.40
C SER A 320 15.73 0.84 -7.71
N GLY A 321 14.58 1.11 -7.07
CA GLY A 321 13.73 0.06 -6.48
C GLY A 321 13.13 -0.81 -7.58
N HIS A 322 12.43 -0.20 -8.52
CA HIS A 322 11.83 -0.89 -9.67
C HIS A 322 12.85 -1.72 -10.46
N CYS A 323 14.00 -1.14 -10.84
CA CYS A 323 15.04 -1.87 -11.58
C CYS A 323 15.62 -3.05 -10.79
N SER A 324 15.68 -2.95 -9.47
CA SER A 324 16.22 -4.03 -8.64
C SER A 324 15.27 -5.23 -8.52
N LEU A 325 13.98 -5.01 -8.76
CA LEU A 325 12.95 -6.04 -8.77
C LEU A 325 12.80 -6.64 -10.18
N TRP A 326 12.74 -5.77 -11.19
CA TRP A 326 12.23 -6.14 -12.51
C TRP A 326 13.26 -6.03 -13.63
N GLY A 327 14.49 -5.58 -13.36
CA GLY A 327 15.52 -5.41 -14.39
C GLY A 327 15.98 -6.69 -15.08
N ASN A 328 15.63 -7.86 -14.53
CA ASN A 328 15.88 -9.16 -15.15
C ASN A 328 14.62 -9.81 -15.72
N TRP A 329 13.46 -9.15 -15.69
CA TRP A 329 12.22 -9.69 -16.26
C TRP A 329 12.37 -10.03 -17.75
N PRO A 330 11.82 -11.15 -18.26
CA PRO A 330 11.10 -12.23 -17.56
C PRO A 330 12.00 -13.39 -17.09
N GLN A 331 13.30 -13.17 -16.91
CA GLN A 331 14.30 -14.20 -16.56
C GLN A 331 14.58 -14.30 -15.06
N ASN A 332 13.65 -13.84 -14.22
CA ASN A 332 13.78 -13.86 -12.75
C ASN A 332 13.90 -15.29 -12.19
#